data_AF-D5EP94-F1
#
_entry.id   AF-D5EP94-F1
#
_cell.length_a   1.000
_cell.length_b   1.000
_cell.length_c   1.000
_cell.angle_alpha   90.00
_cell.angle_beta   90.00
_cell.angle_gamma   90.00
#
_symmetry.space_group_name_H-M   'P 1'
#
loop_
_entity.id
_entity.type
_entity.pdbx_description
1 polymer ?
#
loop_
_entity_poly.entity_id
_entity_poly.type
_entity_poly.pdbx_seq_one_letter_code
_entity_poly.pdbx_strand_id
1 'polypeptide(L)' 'MDKAKLVSLASAAAPILVSIGALNFLFVGLFEYDLLEEIVGNEGSATSTTPLAKILYILIGASAVYTLGWVSMVMKKLK' A
#
# COMPACT_ATOMS: atom_id res chain seq x y z
N MET A 1 11.81 -4.05 -25.73
CA MET A 1 10.99 -3.02 -25.08
C MET A 1 11.91 -1.89 -24.69
N ASP A 2 11.65 -0.67 -25.14
CA ASP A 2 12.54 0.48 -24.96
C ASP A 2 12.58 0.92 -23.49
N LYS A 3 13.74 1.32 -22.96
CA LYS A 3 13.90 1.68 -21.53
C LYS A 3 12.94 2.81 -21.13
N ALA A 4 12.71 3.76 -22.02
CA ALA A 4 11.77 4.87 -21.82
C ALA A 4 10.34 4.38 -21.56
N LYS A 5 9.92 3.32 -22.27
CA LYS A 5 8.58 2.75 -22.14
C LYS A 5 8.40 2.01 -20.81
N LEU A 6 9.45 1.33 -20.33
CA LEU A 6 9.46 0.67 -19.02
C LEU A 6 9.35 1.68 -17.87
N VAL A 7 10.12 2.77 -17.94
CA VAL A 7 10.09 3.83 -16.91
C VAL A 7 8.71 4.48 -16.86
N SER A 8 8.12 4.79 -18.02
CA SER A 8 6.76 5.32 -18.09
C SER A 8 5.71 4.41 -17.43
N LEU A 9 5.79 3.10 -17.69
CA LEU A 9 4.87 2.12 -17.09
C LEU A 9 5.06 2.01 -15.58
N ALA A 10 6.31 1.98 -15.12
CA ALA A 10 6.63 1.94 -13.70
C ALA A 10 6.13 3.20 -12.98
N SER A 11 6.33 4.39 -13.56
CA SER A 11 5.84 5.65 -12.98
C SER A 11 4.33 5.70 -12.85
N ALA A 12 3.58 5.03 -13.74
CA ALA A 12 2.12 4.95 -13.64
C ALA A 12 1.67 3.92 -12.59
N ALA A 13 2.31 2.75 -12.53
CA ALA A 13 1.90 1.65 -11.65
C ALA A 13 2.39 1.79 -10.21
N ALA A 14 3.59 2.35 -10.00
CA ALA A 14 4.22 2.48 -8.68
C ALA A 14 3.33 3.16 -7.61
N PRO A 15 2.73 4.35 -7.85
CA PRO A 15 1.92 4.99 -6.80
C PRO A 15 0.70 4.14 -6.42
N ILE A 16 0.10 3.45 -7.38
CA ILE A 16 -1.06 2.57 -7.15
C ILE A 16 -0.63 1.37 -6.29
N LEU A 17 0.45 0.70 -6.66
CA LEU A 17 0.96 -0.47 -5.95
C LEU A 17 1.41 -0.12 -4.52
N VAL A 18 2.08 1.02 -4.34
CA VAL A 18 2.49 1.52 -3.02
C VAL A 18 1.27 1.81 -2.14
N SER A 19 0.24 2.46 -2.69
CA SER A 19 -1.00 2.72 -1.94
C SER A 19 -1.71 1.42 -1.54
N ILE A 20 -1.78 0.43 -2.42
CA ILE A 20 -2.38 -0.88 -2.12
C ILE A 20 -1.61 -1.57 -0.99
N GLY A 21 -0.29 -1.64 -1.07
CA GLY A 21 0.54 -2.26 -0.02
C GLY A 21 0.44 -1.55 1.33
N ALA A 22 0.40 -0.21 1.33
CA ALA A 22 0.25 0.56 2.56
C ALA A 22 -1.15 0.39 3.20
N LEU A 23 -2.20 0.28 2.39
CA LEU A 23 -3.54 -0.06 2.87
C LEU A 23 -3.60 -1.48 3.42
N ASN A 24 -2.88 -2.44 2.83
CA ASN A 24 -2.76 -3.78 3.43
C ASN A 24 -2.16 -3.72 4.84
N PHE A 25 -1.08 -2.95 5.02
CA PHE A 25 -0.52 -2.74 6.37
C PHE A 25 -1.55 -2.14 7.34
N LEU A 26 -2.45 -1.25 6.89
CA LEU A 26 -3.53 -0.76 7.75
C LEU A 26 -4.41 -1.91 8.27
N PHE A 27 -4.82 -2.82 7.38
CA PHE A 27 -5.64 -3.98 7.76
C PHE A 27 -4.90 -4.92 8.70
N VAL A 28 -3.61 -5.14 8.47
CA VAL A 28 -2.77 -5.94 9.36
C VAL A 28 -2.67 -5.29 10.76
N GLY A 29 -2.51 -3.97 10.83
CA GLY A 29 -2.42 -3.25 12.10
C GLY A 29 -3.73 -3.20 12.90
N LEU A 30 -4.87 -3.06 12.23
CA LEU A 30 -6.19 -2.94 12.87
C LEU A 30 -6.87 -4.28 13.17
N PHE A 31 -6.72 -5.24 12.26
CA PHE A 31 -7.49 -6.49 12.28
C PHE A 31 -6.61 -7.75 12.31
N GLU A 32 -5.28 -7.59 12.35
CA GLU A 32 -4.32 -8.70 12.21
C GLU A 32 -4.58 -9.52 10.95
N TYR A 33 -5.03 -8.82 9.90
CA TYR A 33 -5.52 -9.42 8.69
C TYR A 33 -4.71 -8.96 7.49
N ASP A 34 -4.05 -9.92 6.82
CA ASP A 34 -3.28 -9.68 5.60
C ASP A 34 -4.08 -10.12 4.36
N LEU A 35 -4.57 -9.15 3.58
CA LEU A 35 -5.31 -9.39 2.34
C LEU A 35 -4.44 -10.06 1.27
N LEU A 36 -3.15 -9.72 1.22
CA LEU A 36 -2.24 -10.29 0.23
C LEU A 36 -2.02 -11.77 0.53
N GLU A 37 -1.92 -12.11 1.81
CA GLU A 37 -1.82 -13.49 2.26
C GLU A 37 -3.06 -14.31 1.87
N GLU A 38 -4.26 -13.78 2.11
CA GLU A 38 -5.51 -14.46 1.74
C GLU A 38 -5.68 -14.63 0.22
N ILE A 39 -5.30 -13.63 -0.58
CA ILE A 39 -5.47 -13.69 -2.04
C ILE A 39 -4.38 -14.55 -2.72
N VAL A 40 -3.14 -14.50 -2.23
CA VAL A 40 -1.98 -15.17 -2.85
C VAL A 40 -1.76 -16.59 -2.28
N GLY A 41 -2.43 -16.94 -1.19
CA GLY A 41 -2.52 -18.32 -0.71
C GLY A 41 -1.29 -18.80 0.09
N ASN A 42 -0.63 -17.92 0.81
CA ASN A 42 0.40 -18.34 1.75
C ASN A 42 -0.27 -18.68 3.09
N GLU A 43 -0.59 -19.95 3.37
CA GLU A 43 -1.33 -20.35 4.59
C GLU A 43 -0.49 -20.32 5.90
N GLY A 44 0.57 -19.50 5.95
CA GLY A 44 1.71 -19.70 6.85
C GLY A 44 1.95 -18.63 7.91
N SER A 45 1.29 -17.49 7.88
CA SER A 45 1.52 -16.38 8.79
C SER A 45 0.24 -16.13 9.61
N ALA A 46 0.15 -16.80 10.75
CA ALA A 46 -0.59 -16.18 11.85
C ALA A 46 0.13 -14.85 12.13
N THR A 47 -0.44 -13.72 11.69
CA THR A 47 0.18 -12.41 11.74
C THR A 47 0.31 -11.93 13.19
N SER A 48 1.27 -12.53 13.89
CA SER A 48 1.60 -12.25 15.28
C SER A 48 2.34 -10.93 15.33
N THR A 49 1.59 -9.84 15.39
CA THR A 49 2.14 -8.48 15.41
C THR A 49 2.40 -8.06 16.85
N THR A 50 3.59 -7.53 17.10
CA THR A 50 3.86 -6.85 18.37
C THR A 50 3.02 -5.58 18.47
N PRO A 51 2.68 -5.09 19.67
CA PRO A 51 1.94 -3.83 19.83
C PRO A 51 2.62 -2.65 19.12
N LEU A 52 3.95 -2.62 19.08
CA LEU A 52 4.72 -1.62 18.35
C LEU A 52 4.54 -1.72 16.84
N ALA A 53 4.55 -2.95 16.28
CA ALA A 53 4.32 -3.18 14.85
C ALA A 53 2.93 -2.71 14.43
N LYS A 54 1.89 -2.98 15.23
CA LYS A 54 0.52 -2.50 14.96
C LYS A 54 0.45 -0.98 14.84
N ILE A 55 1.11 -0.25 15.74
CA ILE A 55 1.15 1.22 15.70
C ILE A 55 1.79 1.71 14.39
N LEU A 56 2.93 1.12 13.99
CA LEU A 56 3.62 1.48 12.76
C LEU A 56 2.77 1.18 11.52
N TYR A 57 2.12 0.02 11.50
CA TYR A 57 1.25 -0.41 10.41
C TYR A 57 0.03 0.50 10.25
N ILE A 58 -0.60 0.89 11.36
CA ILE A 58 -1.69 1.87 11.34
C ILE A 58 -1.18 3.23 10.84
N LEU A 59 0.00 3.68 11.26
CA LEU A 59 0.54 4.97 10.84
C LEU A 59 0.87 5.01 9.34
N ILE A 60 1.47 3.93 8.81
CA ILE A 60 1.73 3.76 7.38
C ILE A 60 0.41 3.75 6.60
N GLY A 61 -0.56 2.96 7.03
CA GLY A 61 -1.87 2.87 6.40
C GLY A 61 -2.65 4.17 6.42
N ALA A 62 -2.67 4.87 7.57
CA ALA A 62 -3.31 6.18 7.71
C ALA A 62 -2.63 7.22 6.81
N SER A 63 -1.31 7.17 6.64
CA SER A 63 -0.59 8.05 5.70
C SER A 63 -1.00 7.80 4.24
N ALA A 64 -1.28 6.54 3.87
CA ALA A 64 -1.80 6.20 2.55
C ALA A 64 -3.21 6.73 2.32
N VAL A 65 -4.11 6.60 3.31
CA VAL A 65 -5.46 7.17 3.24
C VAL A 65 -5.40 8.70 3.12
N TYR A 66 -4.56 9.34 3.92
CA TYR A 66 -4.37 10.79 3.89
C TYR A 66 -3.86 11.26 2.52
N THR A 67 -2.84 10.59 1.99
CA THR A 67 -2.28 10.93 0.67
C THR A 67 -3.22 10.62 -0.48
N LEU A 68 -4.05 9.57 -0.41
CA LEU A 68 -5.08 9.28 -1.42
C LEU A 68 -6.13 10.40 -1.53
N GLY A 69 -6.52 11.01 -0.42
CA GLY A 69 -7.37 12.22 -0.45
C GLY A 69 -6.73 13.38 -1.23
N TRP A 70 -5.40 13.43 -1.27
CA TRP A 70 -4.61 14.44 -1.94
C TRP A 70 -4.13 14.04 -3.34
N VAL A 71 -4.17 12.76 -3.71
CA VAL A 71 -3.82 12.26 -5.05
C VAL A 71 -4.65 12.96 -6.14
N SER A 72 -5.92 13.25 -5.87
CA SER A 72 -6.79 14.01 -6.79
C SER A 72 -6.32 15.46 -7.01
N MET A 73 -5.71 16.08 -5.99
CA MET A 73 -5.15 17.43 -6.07
C MET A 73 -3.79 17.46 -6.76
N VAL A 74 -2.94 16.45 -6.53
CA VAL A 74 -1.64 16.31 -7.22
C VAL A 74 -1.85 16.03 -8.70
N MET A 75 -2.76 15.12 -9.06
CA MET A 75 -3.06 14.83 -10.47
C MET A 75 -3.64 16.04 -11.24
N LYS A 76 -4.39 16.91 -10.57
CA LYS A 76 -4.89 18.16 -11.18
C LYS A 76 -3.78 19.16 -11.52
N LYS A 77 -2.66 19.15 -10.79
CA LYS A 77 -1.50 20.02 -11.05
C LYS A 77 -0.60 19.51 -12.20
N LEU A 78 -0.78 18.26 -12.62
CA LEU A 78 -0.03 17.63 -13.71
C LEU A 78 -0.73 17.75 -15.08
N LYS A 79 -1.84 18.50 -15.15
CA LYS A 79 -2.53 18.88 -16.38
C LYS A 79 -2.24 20.34 -16.70
#